data_AF-A0A6J4M1H4-F1
#
_entry.id   AF-A0A6J4M1H4-F1
#
_cell.length_a   1.000
_cell.length_b   1.000
_cell.length_c   1.000
_cell.angle_alpha   90.00
_cell.angle_beta   90.00
_cell.angle_gamma   90.00
#
_symmetry.space_group_name_H-M   'P 1'
#
loop_
_entity.id
_entity.type
_entity.pdbx_description
1 polymer ?
#
loop_
_entity_poly.entity_id
_entity_poly.type
_entity_poly.pdbx_seq_one_letter_code
_entity_poly.pdbx_strand_id
1 'polypeptide(L)'
;MVGVPTPSMQLEMPLIEFFGHGGALKSSWYGDCLPSRDFPLLIDLFLQGRFALDAFVTERIALDEVEEAFHRMEKGEVLRSVVVLDGAAR
;
A
#
# COMPACT_ATOMS: atom_id res chain seq x y z
N MET A 1 7.66 10.30 1.35
CA MET A 1 7.69 9.75 -0.03
C MET A 1 7.23 8.31 0.05
N VAL A 2 6.25 7.90 -0.74
CA VAL A 2 5.84 6.49 -0.88
C VAL A 2 6.20 6.07 -2.29
N GLY A 3 6.88 4.95 -2.43
CA GLY A 3 7.31 4.43 -3.73
C GLY A 3 8.74 3.91 -3.70
N VAL A 4 9.07 3.15 -4.73
CA VAL A 4 10.43 2.63 -4.95
C VAL A 4 11.08 3.52 -6.02
N PRO A 5 12.19 4.22 -5.70
CA PRO A 5 12.90 5.02 -6.69
C PRO A 5 13.49 4.13 -7.79
N THR A 6 13.61 4.66 -9.00
CA THR A 6 14.37 3.98 -10.05
C THR A 6 15.86 3.96 -9.67
N PRO A 7 16.67 3.00 -10.18
CA PRO A 7 18.08 2.88 -9.80
C PRO A 7 18.93 4.14 -10.06
N SER A 8 18.52 5.00 -11.00
CA SER A 8 19.22 6.23 -11.36
C SER A 8 18.66 7.49 -10.68
N MET A 9 17.58 7.38 -9.91
CA MET A 9 16.93 8.53 -9.28
C MET A 9 17.81 9.11 -8.17
N GLN A 10 18.00 10.43 -8.19
CA GLN A 10 18.75 11.17 -7.16
C GLN A 10 17.84 12.19 -6.47
N LEU A 11 18.14 12.47 -5.20
CA LEU A 11 17.51 13.52 -4.41
C LEU A 11 18.55 14.60 -4.11
N GLU A 12 18.31 15.81 -4.62
CA GLU A 12 19.09 17.00 -4.28
C GLU A 12 18.28 17.90 -3.35
N MET A 13 18.86 18.32 -2.22
CA MET A 13 18.18 19.24 -1.31
C MET A 13 19.17 20.11 -0.50
N PRO A 14 18.79 21.35 -0.16
CA PRO A 14 19.62 22.25 0.65
C PRO A 14 19.68 21.77 2.10
N LEU A 15 20.85 21.28 2.53
CA LEU A 15 21.04 20.70 3.86
C LEU A 15 20.87 21.72 5.00
N ILE A 16 21.15 23.00 4.76
CA ILE A 16 21.00 24.05 5.77
C ILE A 16 19.53 24.24 6.17
N GLU A 17 18.61 24.15 5.21
CA GLU A 17 17.17 24.27 5.45
C GLU A 17 16.60 22.97 6.03
N PHE A 18 17.06 21.83 5.52
CA PHE A 18 16.68 20.52 6.04
C PHE A 18 17.06 20.40 7.52
N PHE A 19 18.27 20.78 7.89
CA PHE A 19 18.71 20.81 9.29
C PHE A 19 17.97 21.88 10.10
N GLY A 20 17.87 23.11 9.59
CA GLY A 20 17.25 24.24 10.30
C GLY A 20 15.79 24.02 10.66
N HIS A 21 15.05 23.23 9.87
CA HIS A 21 13.66 22.88 10.14
C HIS A 21 13.48 21.52 10.85
N GLY A 22 14.55 20.90 11.33
CA GLY A 22 14.48 19.60 12.03
C GLY A 22 14.08 18.43 11.11
N GLY A 23 14.49 18.48 9.85
CA GLY A 23 14.17 17.45 8.85
C GLY A 23 14.74 16.08 9.19
N ALA A 24 14.01 15.04 8.79
CA ALA A 24 14.42 13.65 8.88
C ALA A 24 14.20 12.95 7.53
N LEU A 25 15.18 12.17 7.10
CA LEU A 25 15.10 11.33 5.92
C LEU A 25 15.42 9.90 6.36
N LYS A 26 14.41 9.03 6.27
CA LYS A 26 14.52 7.62 6.64
C LYS A 26 13.94 6.78 5.52
N SER A 27 14.65 5.75 5.11
CA SER A 27 14.05 4.70 4.29
C SER A 27 13.09 3.90 5.14
N SER A 28 12.02 3.42 4.52
CA SER A 28 11.17 2.41 5.14
C SER A 28 10.90 1.31 4.14
N TRP A 29 11.23 0.08 4.54
CA TRP A 29 10.98 -1.09 3.71
C TRP A 29 9.82 -1.87 4.29
N TYR A 30 8.74 -2.01 3.51
CA TYR A 30 7.50 -2.63 3.99
C TYR A 30 6.91 -1.96 5.25
N GLY A 31 7.12 -0.65 5.43
CA GLY A 31 6.72 0.06 6.66
C GLY A 31 7.60 -0.24 7.87
N ASP A 32 8.82 -0.78 7.68
CA ASP A 32 9.70 -1.33 8.72
C ASP A 32 9.03 -2.45 9.54
N CYS A 33 8.08 -3.13 8.90
CA CYS A 33 7.28 -4.18 9.49
C CYS A 33 8.08 -5.48 9.60
N LEU A 34 7.96 -6.14 10.76
CA LEU A 34 8.28 -7.55 10.95
C LEU A 34 6.96 -8.32 10.85
N PRO A 35 6.66 -8.99 9.71
CA PRO A 35 5.31 -9.51 9.46
C PRO A 35 4.80 -10.48 10.53
N SER A 36 5.67 -11.37 11.02
CA SER A 36 5.31 -12.34 12.07
C SER A 36 4.89 -11.69 13.39
N ARG A 37 5.36 -10.48 13.69
CA ARG A 37 5.02 -9.72 14.89
C ARG A 37 3.89 -8.73 14.65
N ASP A 38 3.97 -7.98 13.56
CA ASP A 38 3.14 -6.79 13.35
C ASP A 38 1.79 -7.13 12.71
N PHE A 39 1.73 -8.15 11.84
CA PHE A 39 0.46 -8.50 11.17
C PHE A 39 -0.63 -8.94 12.15
N PRO A 40 -0.36 -9.79 13.16
CA PRO A 40 -1.35 -10.12 14.17
C PRO A 40 -1.97 -8.88 14.82
N LEU A 41 -1.13 -7.91 15.22
CA LEU A 41 -1.59 -6.64 15.81
C LEU A 41 -2.45 -5.82 14.84
N LEU A 42 -2.03 -5.70 13.57
CA LEU A 42 -2.77 -4.92 12.57
C LEU A 42 -4.14 -5.54 12.29
N ILE A 43 -4.24 -6.87 12.27
CA ILE A 43 -5.51 -7.60 12.11
C ILE A 43 -6.39 -7.41 13.34
N ASP A 44 -5.84 -7.49 14.55
CA ASP A 44 -6.61 -7.24 15.77
C ASP A 44 -7.23 -5.84 15.77
N LEU A 45 -6.47 -4.83 15.36
CA LEU A 45 -6.97 -3.45 15.22
C LEU A 45 -8.08 -3.35 14.16
N PHE A 46 -7.95 -4.05 13.02
CA PHE A 46 -9.02 -4.12 12.02
C PHE A 46 -10.29 -4.77 12.59
N LEU A 47 -10.17 -5.92 13.27
CA LEU A 47 -11.31 -6.63 13.87
C LEU A 47 -12.00 -5.81 14.97
N GLN A 48 -11.26 -4.92 15.65
CA GLN A 48 -11.80 -3.95 16.61
C GLN A 48 -12.45 -2.72 15.94
N GLY A 49 -12.48 -2.64 14.60
CA GLY A 49 -12.97 -1.49 13.86
C GLY A 49 -12.08 -0.25 13.95
N ARG A 50 -10.82 -0.40 14.40
CA ARG A 50 -9.84 0.70 14.50
C ARG A 50 -9.23 1.04 13.14
N PHE A 51 -9.23 0.09 12.21
CA PHE A 51 -8.81 0.28 10.82
C PHE A 51 -9.94 -0.10 9.88
N ALA A 52 -10.22 0.72 8.87
CA ALA A 52 -11.20 0.46 7.83
C ALA A 52 -10.52 -0.21 6.62
N LEU A 53 -9.94 -1.39 6.80
CA LEU A 53 -9.21 -2.08 5.72
C LEU A 53 -10.13 -2.54 4.59
N ASP A 54 -11.39 -2.82 4.91
CA ASP A 54 -12.45 -3.17 3.98
C ASP A 54 -12.75 -2.04 2.97
N ALA A 55 -12.67 -0.78 3.40
CA ALA A 55 -12.89 0.38 2.54
C ALA A 55 -11.85 0.52 1.41
N PHE A 56 -10.69 -0.14 1.53
CA PHE A 56 -9.67 -0.14 0.47
C PHE A 56 -9.97 -1.15 -0.64
N VAL A 57 -10.81 -2.16 -0.38
CA VAL A 57 -11.22 -3.14 -1.39
C VAL A 57 -12.32 -2.52 -2.24
N THR A 58 -11.92 -1.90 -3.35
CA THR A 58 -12.83 -1.22 -4.27
C THR A 58 -13.48 -2.16 -5.27
N GLU A 59 -12.91 -3.35 -5.49
CA GLU A 59 -13.54 -4.37 -6.32
C GLU A 59 -13.15 -5.79 -5.93
N ARG A 60 -14.03 -6.73 -6.29
CA ARG A 60 -13.80 -8.18 -6.20
C ARG A 60 -13.97 -8.76 -7.59
N ILE A 61 -13.00 -9.56 -8.01
CA ILE A 61 -12.93 -10.09 -9.37
C ILE A 61 -12.78 -11.61 -9.34
N ALA A 62 -13.24 -12.28 -10.39
CA ALA A 62 -12.90 -13.66 -10.65
C ALA A 62 -11.46 -13.76 -11.22
N LEU A 63 -10.91 -14.98 -11.24
CA LEU A 63 -9.54 -15.20 -11.69
C LEU A 63 -9.34 -14.91 -13.19
N ASP A 64 -10.38 -15.11 -14.00
CA ASP A 64 -10.40 -14.84 -15.44
C ASP A 64 -10.55 -13.36 -15.78
N GLU A 65 -10.86 -12.50 -14.80
CA GLU A 65 -11.00 -11.05 -14.96
C GLU A 65 -9.73 -10.26 -14.62
N VAL A 66 -8.62 -10.95 -14.30
CA VAL A 66 -7.37 -10.34 -13.81
C VAL A 66 -6.78 -9.33 -14.81
N GLU A 67 -6.78 -9.63 -16.11
CA GLU A 67 -6.23 -8.72 -17.13
C GLU A 67 -6.99 -7.39 -17.18
N GLU A 68 -8.32 -7.42 -17.13
CA GLU A 68 -9.12 -6.20 -17.12
C GLU A 68 -8.91 -5.41 -15.82
N ALA A 69 -8.71 -6.09 -14.69
CA ALA A 69 -8.37 -5.43 -13.43
C ALA A 69 -7.02 -4.69 -13.48
N PHE A 70 -6.03 -5.23 -14.21
CA PHE A 70 -4.78 -4.51 -14.46
C PHE A 70 -5.01 -3.23 -15.27
N HIS A 71 -5.85 -3.27 -16.31
CA HIS A 71 -6.20 -2.06 -17.08
C HIS A 71 -6.90 -0.99 -16.24
N ARG A 72 -7.82 -1.39 -15.34
CA ARG A 72 -8.45 -0.46 -14.39
C ARG A 72 -7.45 0.11 -13.39
N MET A 73 -6.51 -0.70 -12.90
CA MET A 73 -5.44 -0.28 -12.00
C MET A 73 -4.53 0.77 -12.65
N GLU A 74 -4.11 0.56 -13.89
CA GLU A 74 -3.26 1.51 -14.63
C GLU A 74 -3.94 2.85 -14.87
N LYS A 75 -5.26 2.86 -15.09
CA LYS A 75 -6.08 4.07 -15.21
C LYS A 75 -6.37 4.76 -13.87
N GLY A 76 -6.04 4.12 -12.74
CA GLY A 76 -6.33 4.63 -11.41
C GLY A 76 -7.82 4.58 -11.02
N GLU A 77 -8.60 3.70 -11.65
CA GLU A 77 -10.05 3.56 -11.40
C GLU A 77 -10.35 2.76 -10.13
N VAL A 78 -9.36 2.04 -9.59
CA VAL A 78 -9.47 1.16 -8.44
C VAL A 78 -8.32 1.38 -7.45
N LEU A 79 -8.58 1.13 -6.16
CA LEU A 79 -7.54 1.15 -5.11
C LEU A 79 -6.97 -0.25 -4.89
N ARG A 80 -7.85 -1.24 -4.67
CA ARG A 80 -7.47 -2.64 -4.48
C ARG A 80 -8.53 -3.56 -5.07
N SER A 81 -8.07 -4.40 -5.99
CA SER A 81 -8.82 -5.54 -6.51
C SER A 81 -8.48 -6.80 -5.73
N VAL A 82 -9.50 -7.56 -5.31
CA VAL A 82 -9.32 -8.85 -4.63
C VAL A 82 -9.87 -9.97 -5.51
N VAL A 83 -9.00 -10.90 -5.89
CA VAL A 83 -9.41 -12.11 -6.62
C VAL A 83 -10.10 -13.07 -5.67
N VAL A 84 -11.28 -13.57 -6.05
CA VAL A 84 -12.05 -14.55 -5.29
C VAL A 84 -12.10 -15.86 -6.09
N LEU A 85 -11.54 -16.93 -5.53
CA LEU A 85 -11.33 -18.20 -6.25
C LEU A 85 -12.59 -19.12 -6.28
N ASP A 86 -13.54 -18.91 -5.38
CA ASP A 86 -14.62 -19.89 -5.12
C ASP A 86 -16.03 -19.38 -5.46
N GLY A 87 -16.19 -18.47 -6.44
CA GLY A 87 -17.50 -18.00 -6.92
C GLY A 87 -18.38 -17.26 -5.89
N ALA A 88 -17.94 -17.12 -4.65
CA ALA A 88 -18.63 -16.34 -3.62
C ALA A 88 -18.14 -14.88 -3.65
N ALA A 89 -18.43 -14.18 -4.74
CA ALA A 89 -18.58 -12.73 -4.65
C ALA A 89 -19.79 -12.48 -3.74
N ARG A 90 -19.53 -12.17 -2.46
CA ARG A 90 -20.50 -11.52 -1.60
C ARG A 90 -20.52 -10.03 -1.89
#